data_AF-A0A7D9JWU3-F1
#
_entry.id   AF-A0A7D9JWU3-F1
#
_cell.length_a   1.000
_cell.length_b   1.000
_cell.length_c   1.000
_cell.angle_alpha   90.00
_cell.angle_beta   90.00
_cell.angle_gamma   90.00
#
_symmetry.space_group_name_H-M   'P 1'
#
loop_
_entity.id
_entity.type
_entity.pdbx_description
1 polymer ?
#
loop_
_entity_poly.entity_id
_entity_poly.type
_entity_poly.pdbx_seq_one_letter_code
_entity_poly.pdbx_strand_id
1 'polypeptide(L)'
;MAKMIFLIFVGFPSMATLGEAICCDSIKSLVEEKSEANKTLCGAGNTLPPQCCRDIANMVREYVDAYEALCLNNTSCIDPKPLGMTSGKIPDDAITASSTSYASNYKPSYARLAKAGSSCSWTPTTAKRIGSWLQVDLGQLTTVTGIATQGTCYNKNEWAKSYSVSYSNEPNSWTSYEESGNVKVSQRVNL
;
A
#
# COMPACT_ATOMS: atom_id res chain seq x y z
N MET A 1 0.35 -8.42 -14.99
CA MET A 1 1.20 -7.38 -15.65
C MET A 1 0.29 -6.44 -16.40
N ALA A 2 0.53 -5.14 -16.37
CA ALA A 2 -0.31 -4.12 -17.01
C ALA A 2 0.51 -2.99 -17.61
N LYS A 3 0.01 -2.36 -18.68
CA LYS A 3 0.59 -1.14 -19.27
C LYS A 3 -0.02 0.14 -18.65
N MET A 4 -1.27 0.07 -18.19
CA MET A 4 -1.98 1.17 -17.57
C MET A 4 -2.65 0.74 -16.26
N ILE A 5 -2.72 1.65 -15.29
CA ILE A 5 -3.45 1.48 -14.03
C ILE A 5 -4.49 2.59 -13.90
N PHE A 6 -5.65 2.22 -13.39
CA PHE A 6 -6.82 3.06 -13.17
C PHE A 6 -7.31 2.90 -11.73
N LEU A 7 -7.46 4.00 -11.01
CA LEU A 7 -7.92 4.02 -9.62
C LEU A 7 -9.29 4.68 -9.55
N ILE A 8 -10.30 4.00 -9.02
CA ILE A 8 -11.65 4.56 -8.82
C ILE A 8 -11.82 4.89 -7.34
N PHE A 9 -12.06 6.16 -6.99
CA PHE A 9 -12.16 6.60 -5.59
C PHE A 9 -13.61 6.73 -5.11
N VAL A 10 -13.87 6.40 -3.84
CA VAL A 10 -15.20 6.47 -3.20
C VAL A 10 -15.13 7.10 -1.78
N GLY A 11 -15.70 8.31 -1.60
CA GLY A 11 -16.14 8.92 -0.30
C GLY A 11 -15.11 9.29 0.81
N PHE A 12 -15.53 10.07 1.84
CA PHE A 12 -14.84 10.60 3.07
C PHE A 12 -15.56 10.16 4.39
N PRO A 13 -15.08 10.27 5.68
CA PRO A 13 -13.74 10.31 6.39
C PRO A 13 -13.42 9.02 7.25
N SER A 14 -12.19 8.54 7.53
CA SER A 14 -11.17 9.04 8.49
C SER A 14 -9.85 8.20 8.49
N MET A 15 -8.76 8.90 8.83
CA MET A 15 -7.43 8.53 9.41
C MET A 15 -6.28 8.06 8.51
N ALA A 16 -5.04 7.95 9.04
CA ALA A 16 -3.72 7.81 8.35
C ALA A 16 -2.94 6.50 8.68
N THR A 17 -2.12 5.96 7.75
CA THR A 17 -0.75 5.39 7.97
C THR A 17 -0.16 4.85 6.65
N LEU A 18 1.17 4.90 6.59
CA LEU A 18 2.06 4.47 5.52
C LEU A 18 2.19 2.94 5.53
N GLY A 19 1.90 2.29 4.41
CA GLY A 19 2.34 0.92 4.19
C GLY A 19 3.83 0.94 3.88
N GLU A 20 4.67 0.82 4.92
CA GLU A 20 6.08 0.50 4.71
C GLU A 20 6.17 -0.93 4.18
N ALA A 21 7.07 -1.14 3.22
CA ALA A 21 7.40 -2.46 2.71
C ALA A 21 7.84 -3.34 3.89
N ILE A 22 7.24 -4.53 4.02
CA ILE A 22 7.64 -5.49 5.04
C ILE A 22 8.97 -6.10 4.59
N CYS A 23 10.08 -5.47 4.96
CA CYS A 23 11.41 -6.05 4.80
C CYS A 23 11.63 -7.12 5.86
N CYS A 24 12.33 -8.20 5.50
CA CYS A 24 12.72 -9.26 6.43
C CYS A 24 13.50 -8.72 7.65
N ASP A 25 14.17 -7.57 7.54
CA ASP A 25 14.84 -6.90 8.66
C ASP A 25 13.85 -6.38 9.72
N SER A 26 12.72 -5.83 9.30
CA SER A 26 11.65 -5.37 10.21
C SER A 26 10.91 -6.54 10.87
N ILE A 27 10.79 -7.67 10.17
CA ILE A 27 10.26 -8.90 10.78
C ILE A 27 11.31 -9.51 11.73
N LYS A 28 12.59 -9.45 11.37
CA LYS A 28 13.68 -10.02 12.17
C LYS A 28 13.73 -9.42 13.57
N SER A 29 13.59 -8.10 13.71
CA SER A 29 13.56 -7.44 15.02
C SER A 29 12.37 -7.92 15.88
N LEU A 30 11.20 -8.13 15.27
CA LEU A 30 10.02 -8.68 15.96
C LEU A 30 10.22 -10.16 16.35
N VAL A 31 10.85 -10.96 15.50
CA VAL A 31 11.20 -12.36 15.78
C VAL A 31 12.18 -12.43 16.95
N GLU A 32 13.20 -11.58 16.95
CA GLU A 32 14.20 -11.48 18.02
C GLU A 32 13.55 -11.06 19.34
N GLU A 33 12.68 -10.04 19.33
CA GLU A 33 11.94 -9.58 20.51
C GLU A 33 11.09 -10.71 21.12
N LYS A 34 10.32 -11.42 20.28
CA LYS A 34 9.47 -12.54 20.73
C LYS A 34 10.28 -13.74 21.24
N SER A 35 11.42 -14.02 20.62
CA SER A 35 12.34 -15.06 21.06
C SER A 35 12.93 -14.72 22.43
N GLU A 36 13.29 -13.47 22.67
CA GLU A 36 13.85 -13.03 23.95
C GLU A 36 12.80 -12.98 25.07
N ALA A 37 11.57 -12.55 24.74
CA ALA A 37 10.44 -12.62 25.66
C ALA A 37 10.16 -14.07 26.08
N ASN A 38 10.22 -15.03 25.16
CA ASN A 38 10.06 -16.45 25.47
C ASN A 38 11.14 -16.96 26.43
N LYS A 39 12.41 -16.61 26.20
CA LYS A 39 13.51 -17.01 27.10
C LYS A 39 13.34 -16.42 28.50
N THR A 40 12.87 -15.18 28.59
CA THR A 40 12.62 -14.51 29.87
C THR A 40 11.48 -15.17 30.63
N LEU A 41 10.36 -15.43 29.95
CA LEU A 41 9.19 -16.06 30.54
C LEU A 41 9.45 -17.51 30.95
N CYS A 42 10.14 -18.27 30.10
CA CYS A 42 10.37 -19.70 30.30
C CYS A 42 11.77 -20.02 30.88
N GLY A 43 12.49 -19.01 31.35
CA GLY A 43 13.87 -19.10 31.85
C GLY A 43 13.99 -19.74 33.24
N ALA A 44 15.24 -19.95 33.68
CA ALA A 44 15.54 -20.49 35.00
C ALA A 44 15.04 -19.52 36.10
N GLY A 45 14.20 -20.02 37.02
CA GLY A 45 13.61 -19.23 38.11
C GLY A 45 12.21 -18.68 37.82
N ASN A 46 11.59 -19.00 36.69
CA ASN A 46 10.22 -18.60 36.39
C ASN A 46 9.16 -19.47 37.14
N THR A 47 7.95 -18.93 37.30
CA THR A 47 6.82 -19.55 38.02
C THR A 47 5.76 -20.20 37.10
N LEU A 48 5.92 -20.12 35.78
CA LEU A 48 5.02 -20.71 34.80
C LEU A 48 5.08 -22.24 34.85
N PRO A 49 3.92 -22.91 34.81
CA PRO A 49 3.86 -24.36 34.70
C PRO A 49 4.59 -24.85 33.44
N PRO A 50 5.25 -26.02 33.50
CA PRO A 50 6.00 -26.56 32.36
C PRO A 50 5.19 -26.69 31.07
N GLN A 51 3.88 -26.95 31.17
CA GLN A 51 3.00 -27.01 30.00
C GLN A 51 2.80 -25.64 29.35
N CYS A 52 2.63 -24.58 30.15
CA CYS A 52 2.48 -23.23 29.63
C CYS A 52 3.75 -22.77 28.90
N CYS A 53 4.93 -23.09 29.45
CA CYS A 53 6.21 -22.83 28.78
C CYS A 53 6.34 -23.58 27.45
N ARG A 54 5.83 -24.82 27.36
CA ARG A 54 5.80 -25.58 26.10
C ARG A 54 4.91 -24.91 25.06
N ASP A 55 3.73 -24.46 25.45
CA ASP A 55 2.76 -23.84 24.54
C ASP A 55 3.29 -22.50 24.00
N ILE A 56 3.88 -21.67 24.86
CA ILE A 56 4.54 -20.41 24.46
C ILE A 56 5.72 -20.69 23.52
N ALA A 57 6.56 -21.68 23.82
CA ALA A 57 7.68 -22.04 22.97
C ALA A 57 7.24 -22.57 21.60
N ASN A 58 6.13 -23.29 21.53
CA ASN A 58 5.56 -23.76 20.26
C ASN A 58 5.05 -22.60 19.41
N MET A 59 4.33 -21.64 20.00
CA MET A 59 3.87 -20.44 19.28
C MET A 59 5.03 -19.61 18.70
N VAL A 60 6.09 -19.45 19.49
CA VAL A 60 7.28 -18.70 19.05
C VAL A 60 8.01 -19.47 17.95
N ARG A 61 8.06 -20.81 18.04
CA ARG A 61 8.64 -21.66 16.99
C ARG A 61 7.86 -21.54 15.68
N GLU A 62 6.54 -21.65 15.70
CA GLU A 62 5.71 -21.47 14.49
C GLU A 62 5.94 -20.10 13.83
N TYR A 63 6.10 -19.05 14.63
CA TYR A 63 6.40 -17.71 14.12
C TYR A 63 7.80 -17.61 13.49
N VAL A 64 8.79 -18.26 14.10
CA VAL A 64 10.16 -18.35 13.56
C VAL A 64 10.17 -19.17 12.27
N ASP A 65 9.54 -20.34 12.23
CA ASP A 65 9.48 -21.21 11.06
C ASP A 65 8.82 -20.49 9.87
N ALA A 66 7.75 -19.71 10.13
CA ALA A 66 7.12 -18.86 9.12
C ALA A 66 8.07 -17.77 8.60
N TYR A 67 8.84 -17.12 9.48
CA TYR A 67 9.87 -16.16 9.08
C TYR A 67 10.97 -16.82 8.24
N GLU A 68 11.50 -17.96 8.67
CA GLU A 68 12.56 -18.68 7.96
C GLU A 68 12.11 -19.12 6.56
N ALA A 69 10.89 -19.64 6.44
CA ALA A 69 10.29 -20.00 5.16
C ALA A 69 10.14 -18.80 4.20
N LEU A 70 9.82 -17.61 4.74
CA LEU A 70 9.64 -16.39 3.97
C LEU A 70 10.95 -15.66 3.63
N CYS A 71 11.94 -15.71 4.52
CA CYS A 71 13.10 -14.81 4.48
C CYS A 71 14.45 -15.51 4.30
N LEU A 72 14.60 -16.80 4.60
CA LEU A 72 15.87 -17.53 4.45
C LEU A 72 15.99 -18.29 3.12
N ASN A 73 14.89 -18.52 2.40
CA ASN A 73 14.89 -19.24 1.11
C ASN A 73 15.24 -18.38 -0.11
N ASN A 74 16.03 -17.31 0.07
CA ASN A 74 16.45 -16.39 -1.01
C ASN A 74 15.29 -15.79 -1.81
N THR A 75 14.09 -15.77 -1.24
CA THR A 75 13.04 -14.83 -1.61
C THR A 75 13.54 -13.45 -1.20
N SER A 76 14.27 -12.80 -2.12
CA SER A 76 14.56 -11.37 -2.05
C SER A 76 13.32 -10.69 -1.51
N CYS A 77 13.47 -9.87 -0.45
CA CYS A 77 12.44 -8.95 -0.02
C CYS A 77 11.77 -8.40 -1.28
N ILE A 78 10.44 -8.44 -1.34
CA ILE A 78 9.74 -7.61 -2.32
C ILE A 78 10.06 -6.20 -1.84
N ASP A 79 11.14 -5.63 -2.36
CA ASP A 79 11.46 -4.21 -2.28
C ASP A 79 10.71 -3.59 -3.46
N PRO A 80 9.46 -3.15 -3.28
CA PRO A 80 8.68 -2.58 -4.36
C PRO A 80 9.38 -1.29 -4.80
N LYS A 81 10.15 -1.38 -5.87
CA LYS A 81 10.85 -0.21 -6.42
C LYS A 81 9.82 0.78 -6.97
N PRO A 82 9.91 2.09 -6.64
CA PRO A 82 9.03 3.10 -7.19
C PRO A 82 9.10 3.11 -8.73
N LEU A 83 7.93 3.06 -9.38
CA LEU A 83 7.86 2.98 -10.85
C LEU A 83 8.06 4.32 -11.55
N GLY A 84 8.00 5.44 -10.81
CA GLY A 84 8.37 6.74 -11.36
C GLY A 84 7.48 7.91 -10.98
N MET A 85 6.39 7.69 -10.26
CA MET A 85 5.45 8.76 -9.85
C MET A 85 6.15 9.88 -9.08
N THR A 86 6.89 9.57 -8.01
CA THR A 86 7.61 10.58 -7.21
C THR A 86 8.79 11.19 -7.96
N SER A 87 9.58 10.35 -8.65
CA SER A 87 10.81 10.78 -9.33
C SER A 87 10.59 11.62 -10.59
N GLY A 88 9.37 11.64 -11.16
CA GLY A 88 9.10 12.26 -12.46
C GLY A 88 9.42 11.39 -13.68
N LYS A 89 9.95 10.17 -13.50
CA LYS A 89 10.20 9.22 -14.60
C LYS A 89 8.93 8.90 -15.41
N ILE A 90 7.77 8.82 -14.74
CA ILE A 90 6.48 8.82 -15.43
C ILE A 90 6.17 10.28 -15.77
N PRO A 91 6.03 10.65 -17.06
CA PRO A 91 5.80 12.05 -17.46
C PRO A 91 4.40 12.54 -17.07
N ASP A 92 4.20 13.86 -17.03
CA ASP A 92 2.93 14.47 -16.61
C ASP A 92 1.76 14.07 -17.53
N ASP A 93 1.99 13.98 -18.84
CA ASP A 93 0.97 13.61 -19.83
C ASP A 93 0.54 12.13 -19.74
N ALA A 94 1.32 11.30 -19.05
CA ALA A 94 0.95 9.92 -18.76
C ALA A 94 0.00 9.81 -17.55
N ILE A 95 -0.32 10.92 -16.88
CA ILE A 95 -1.20 10.96 -15.72
C ILE A 95 -2.48 11.72 -16.11
N THR A 96 -3.59 11.00 -16.23
CA THR A 96 -4.89 11.56 -16.65
C THR A 96 -5.97 11.27 -15.62
N ALA A 97 -7.12 11.94 -15.72
CA ALA A 97 -8.21 11.77 -14.76
C ALA A 97 -9.59 11.99 -15.39
N SER A 98 -10.63 11.50 -14.71
CA SER A 98 -12.05 11.68 -15.10
C SER A 98 -12.46 13.14 -15.19
N SER A 99 -11.94 13.94 -14.27
CA SER A 99 -12.20 15.36 -14.15
C SER A 99 -11.09 16.00 -13.33
N THR A 100 -10.92 17.30 -13.51
CA THR A 100 -9.98 18.11 -12.73
C THR A 100 -10.78 19.28 -12.19
N SER A 101 -10.63 19.60 -10.89
CA SER A 101 -11.22 20.80 -10.31
C SER A 101 -10.83 22.04 -11.14
N TYR A 102 -11.74 23.02 -11.26
CA TYR A 102 -11.53 24.22 -12.08
C TYR A 102 -10.36 25.11 -11.60
N ALA A 103 -9.87 24.90 -10.38
CA ALA A 103 -8.67 25.57 -9.90
C ALA A 103 -7.41 24.92 -10.50
N SER A 104 -6.52 25.74 -11.05
CA SER A 104 -5.27 25.36 -11.72
C SER A 104 -4.31 24.50 -10.87
N ASN A 105 -4.57 24.42 -9.56
CA ASN A 105 -3.71 23.79 -8.57
C ASN A 105 -4.06 22.31 -8.26
N TYR A 106 -4.97 21.69 -9.02
CA TYR A 106 -5.46 20.31 -8.78
C TYR A 106 -5.33 19.35 -9.96
N LYS A 107 -4.38 19.60 -10.88
CA LYS A 107 -4.18 18.78 -12.09
C LYS A 107 -3.84 17.31 -11.75
N PRO A 108 -4.14 16.36 -12.65
CA PRO A 108 -3.80 14.94 -12.46
C PRO A 108 -2.31 14.73 -12.17
N SER A 109 -1.42 15.46 -12.85
CA SER A 109 0.03 15.37 -12.62
C SER A 109 0.49 15.80 -11.23
N TYR A 110 -0.40 16.43 -10.43
CA TYR A 110 -0.12 16.75 -9.03
C TYR A 110 -0.45 15.60 -8.07
N ALA A 111 -0.98 14.48 -8.55
CA ALA A 111 -1.23 13.27 -7.75
C ALA A 111 0.04 12.50 -7.34
N ARG A 112 1.24 13.05 -7.58
CA ARG A 112 2.52 12.41 -7.25
C ARG A 112 2.75 12.38 -5.73
N LEU A 113 3.23 11.25 -5.23
CA LEU A 113 3.54 11.07 -3.81
C LEU A 113 4.56 12.11 -3.32
N ALA A 114 4.41 12.57 -2.08
CA ALA A 114 5.28 13.54 -1.41
C ALA A 114 5.48 14.89 -2.14
N LYS A 115 4.64 15.21 -3.14
CA LYS A 115 4.67 16.51 -3.79
C LYS A 115 4.29 17.60 -2.78
N ALA A 116 5.15 18.62 -2.65
CA ALA A 116 4.95 19.76 -1.75
C ALA A 116 4.66 21.05 -2.53
N GLY A 117 4.26 22.10 -1.81
CA GLY A 117 3.97 23.43 -2.38
C GLY A 117 2.50 23.65 -2.73
N SER A 118 2.22 24.75 -3.43
CA SER A 118 0.87 25.21 -3.78
C SER A 118 0.23 24.44 -4.96
N SER A 119 0.62 23.19 -5.20
CA SER A 119 0.07 22.32 -6.24
C SER A 119 0.55 20.89 -5.97
N CYS A 120 -0.14 20.19 -5.08
CA CYS A 120 0.39 18.97 -4.43
C CYS A 120 -0.55 17.76 -4.46
N SER A 121 -1.74 17.91 -5.05
CA SER A 121 -2.70 16.82 -5.15
C SER A 121 -3.59 16.99 -6.37
N TRP A 122 -4.12 15.88 -6.86
CA TRP A 122 -5.26 15.89 -7.77
C TRP A 122 -6.55 15.85 -6.97
N THR A 123 -7.54 16.64 -7.41
CA THR A 123 -8.88 16.64 -6.84
C THR A 123 -9.91 16.63 -7.98
N PRO A 124 -10.84 15.67 -8.01
CA PRO A 124 -11.92 15.69 -8.99
C PRO A 124 -12.87 16.86 -8.73
N THR A 125 -13.65 17.22 -9.74
CA THR A 125 -14.71 18.23 -9.57
C THR A 125 -15.73 17.80 -8.51
N THR A 126 -16.19 18.73 -7.66
CA THR A 126 -17.06 18.44 -6.50
C THR A 126 -18.33 17.65 -6.85
N ALA A 127 -18.87 17.85 -8.06
CA ALA A 127 -20.06 17.14 -8.55
C ALA A 127 -19.83 15.65 -8.89
N LYS A 128 -18.58 15.16 -8.92
CA LYS A 128 -18.23 13.81 -9.40
C LYS A 128 -17.25 13.05 -8.48
N ARG A 129 -17.29 13.28 -7.16
CA ARG A 129 -16.30 12.65 -6.24
C ARG A 129 -16.34 11.12 -6.21
N ILE A 130 -17.53 10.51 -6.26
CA ILE A 130 -17.70 9.06 -6.33
C ILE A 130 -17.58 8.62 -7.79
N GLY A 131 -16.79 7.57 -8.05
CA GLY A 131 -16.57 7.08 -9.40
C GLY A 131 -15.62 7.93 -10.22
N SER A 132 -15.02 8.96 -9.62
CA SER A 132 -13.89 9.66 -10.23
C SER A 132 -12.66 8.78 -10.25
N TRP A 133 -11.86 8.98 -11.28
CA TRP A 133 -10.71 8.13 -11.52
C TRP A 133 -9.45 8.93 -11.85
N LEU A 134 -8.32 8.33 -11.48
CA LEU A 134 -6.99 8.72 -11.87
C LEU A 134 -6.37 7.56 -12.65
N GLN A 135 -5.81 7.85 -13.82
CA GLN A 135 -5.17 6.88 -14.70
C GLN A 135 -3.68 7.22 -14.84
N VAL A 136 -2.86 6.17 -14.82
CA VAL A 136 -1.40 6.27 -15.03
C VAL A 136 -1.01 5.30 -16.13
N ASP A 137 -0.47 5.83 -17.22
CA ASP A 137 0.20 5.06 -18.27
C ASP A 137 1.65 4.80 -17.86
N LEU A 138 2.02 3.53 -17.74
CA LEU A 138 3.38 3.10 -17.36
C LEU A 138 4.31 3.02 -18.58
N GLY A 139 3.79 3.20 -19.79
CA GLY A 139 4.52 3.17 -21.06
C GLY A 139 4.90 1.76 -21.53
N GLN A 140 5.10 0.83 -20.60
CA GLN A 140 5.47 -0.56 -20.86
C GLN A 140 4.73 -1.53 -19.94
N LEU A 141 4.66 -2.79 -20.36
CA LEU A 141 4.09 -3.86 -19.56
C LEU A 141 4.89 -4.01 -18.26
N THR A 142 4.23 -3.80 -17.13
CA THR A 142 4.86 -3.70 -15.82
C THR A 142 4.14 -4.57 -14.79
N THR A 143 4.90 -5.24 -13.92
CA THR A 143 4.35 -5.89 -12.72
C THR A 143 4.23 -4.84 -11.62
N VAL A 144 3.00 -4.60 -11.16
CA VAL A 144 2.73 -3.67 -10.06
C VAL A 144 2.43 -4.48 -8.82
N THR A 145 3.25 -4.30 -7.80
CA THR A 145 3.20 -5.07 -6.54
C THR A 145 2.55 -4.30 -5.40
N GLY A 146 2.33 -3.00 -5.57
CA GLY A 146 1.71 -2.15 -4.57
C GLY A 146 1.38 -0.76 -5.10
N ILE A 147 0.43 -0.10 -4.44
CA ILE A 147 0.02 1.28 -4.72
C ILE A 147 0.05 2.03 -3.41
N ALA A 148 0.88 3.07 -3.35
CA ALA A 148 0.89 4.03 -2.25
C ALA A 148 -0.03 5.21 -2.60
N THR A 149 -0.95 5.53 -1.70
CA THR A 149 -1.89 6.65 -1.84
C THR A 149 -1.63 7.69 -0.77
N GLN A 150 -1.88 8.96 -1.07
CA GLN A 150 -1.81 10.05 -0.10
C GLN A 150 -3.00 11.00 -0.23
N GLY A 151 -3.30 11.74 0.83
CA GLY A 151 -4.22 12.87 0.81
C GLY A 151 -3.58 14.14 0.24
N THR A 152 -4.31 15.24 0.29
CA THR A 152 -3.81 16.56 -0.10
C THR A 152 -2.85 17.14 0.94
N CYS A 153 -1.91 17.99 0.50
CA CYS A 153 -0.99 18.70 1.40
C CYS A 153 -1.62 19.95 2.05
N TYR A 154 -2.75 20.47 1.54
CA TYR A 154 -3.36 21.71 2.04
C TYR A 154 -4.21 21.51 3.28
N ASN A 155 -5.14 20.57 3.18
CA ASN A 155 -6.06 20.19 4.23
C ASN A 155 -5.79 18.73 4.54
N LYS A 156 -5.13 18.47 5.67
CA LYS A 156 -4.82 17.11 6.09
C LYS A 156 -6.07 16.23 6.20
N ASN A 157 -7.28 16.81 6.20
CA ASN A 157 -8.58 16.13 6.24
C ASN A 157 -9.15 15.73 4.87
N GLU A 158 -8.43 15.93 3.75
CA GLU A 158 -8.90 15.51 2.42
C GLU A 158 -8.06 14.40 1.80
N TRP A 159 -8.69 13.23 1.66
CA TRP A 159 -8.12 12.03 1.06
C TRP A 159 -9.26 11.10 0.59
N ALA A 160 -8.93 10.14 -0.27
CA ALA A 160 -9.87 9.09 -0.65
C ALA A 160 -9.86 7.96 0.38
N LYS A 161 -11.04 7.49 0.81
CA LYS A 161 -11.16 6.40 1.81
C LYS A 161 -10.89 5.02 1.26
N SER A 162 -11.46 4.79 0.10
CA SER A 162 -11.41 3.51 -0.57
C SER A 162 -11.25 3.74 -2.05
N TYR A 163 -10.64 2.75 -2.67
CA TYR A 163 -10.53 2.69 -4.11
C TYR A 163 -10.59 1.25 -4.59
N SER A 164 -11.08 1.07 -5.81
CA SER A 164 -10.81 -0.13 -6.57
C SER A 164 -9.75 0.17 -7.63
N VAL A 165 -9.05 -0.88 -8.05
CA VAL A 165 -8.03 -0.81 -9.10
C VAL A 165 -8.57 -1.52 -10.32
N SER A 166 -8.41 -0.91 -11.48
CA SER A 166 -8.51 -1.58 -12.76
C SER A 166 -7.18 -1.44 -13.50
N TYR A 167 -6.88 -2.39 -14.36
CA TYR A 167 -5.64 -2.40 -15.13
C TYR A 167 -5.92 -2.80 -16.57
N SER A 168 -5.02 -2.41 -17.45
CA SER A 168 -5.15 -2.73 -18.87
C SER A 168 -3.81 -2.80 -19.59
N ASN A 169 -3.80 -3.55 -20.69
CA ASN A 169 -2.77 -3.48 -21.73
C ASN A 169 -3.21 -2.63 -22.94
N GLU A 170 -4.51 -2.34 -23.06
CA GLU A 170 -5.16 -1.62 -24.16
C GLU A 170 -6.01 -0.43 -23.64
N PRO A 171 -6.05 0.73 -24.31
CA PRO A 171 -6.68 1.94 -23.76
C PRO A 171 -8.17 1.80 -23.36
N ASN A 172 -8.91 0.89 -24.00
CA ASN A 172 -10.37 0.81 -23.92
C ASN A 172 -10.91 -0.48 -23.28
N SER A 173 -10.04 -1.37 -22.80
CA SER A 173 -10.45 -2.66 -22.22
C SER A 173 -9.88 -2.83 -20.83
N TRP A 174 -10.68 -2.55 -19.81
CA TRP A 174 -10.21 -2.54 -18.42
C TRP A 174 -10.62 -3.80 -17.69
N THR A 175 -9.70 -4.38 -16.94
CA THR A 175 -9.95 -5.51 -16.03
C THR A 175 -9.88 -5.02 -14.60
N SER A 176 -10.90 -5.31 -13.80
CA SER A 176 -10.88 -5.02 -12.36
C SER A 176 -9.87 -5.93 -11.65
N TYR A 177 -9.17 -5.39 -10.67
CA TYR A 177 -8.39 -6.19 -9.74
C TYR A 177 -9.34 -6.89 -8.76
N GLU A 178 -9.20 -8.20 -8.66
CA GLU A 178 -10.06 -9.06 -7.85
C GLU A 178 -9.23 -9.87 -6.86
N GLU A 179 -9.77 -10.07 -5.66
CA GLU A 179 -9.29 -11.02 -4.66
C GLU A 179 -10.41 -12.00 -4.35
N SER A 180 -10.10 -13.30 -4.40
CA SER A 180 -11.09 -14.37 -4.16
C SER A 180 -12.36 -14.23 -5.01
N GLY A 181 -12.21 -13.84 -6.28
CA GLY A 181 -13.31 -13.72 -7.26
C GLY A 181 -14.23 -12.50 -7.04
N ASN A 182 -13.84 -11.54 -6.21
CA ASN A 182 -14.57 -10.31 -5.97
C ASN A 182 -13.69 -9.10 -6.24
N VAL A 183 -14.26 -8.04 -6.83
CA VAL A 183 -13.54 -6.77 -7.03
C VAL A 183 -13.00 -6.29 -5.69
N LYS A 184 -11.67 -6.17 -5.60
CA LYS A 184 -11.02 -5.74 -4.38
C LYS A 184 -11.25 -4.24 -4.20
N VAL A 185 -12.04 -3.91 -3.19
CA VAL A 185 -12.11 -2.55 -2.67
C VAL A 185 -11.00 -2.41 -1.63
N SER A 186 -9.94 -1.73 -2.01
CA SER A 186 -8.89 -1.33 -1.08
C SER A 186 -9.46 -0.27 -0.19
N GLN A 187 -9.76 -0.65 1.05
CA GLN A 187 -10.01 0.30 2.10
C GLN A 187 -8.69 0.66 2.74
N ARG A 188 -8.58 1.90 3.14
CA ARG A 188 -7.57 2.31 4.07
C ARG A 188 -7.73 1.48 5.37
N VAL A 189 -6.71 0.70 5.73
CA VAL A 189 -6.70 -0.10 6.96
C VAL A 189 -6.47 0.82 8.16
N ASN A 190 -7.34 0.71 9.17
CA ASN A 190 -7.13 1.34 10.48
C ASN A 190 -6.36 0.36 11.36
N LEU A 191 -5.22 0.79 11.87
CA LEU A 191 -4.60 0.26 13.08
C LEU A 191 -4.53 1.41 14.08
#